data_AF-A0A816ZJT9-F1
#
_entry.id   AF-A0A816ZJT9-F1
#
_cell.length_a   1.000
_cell.length_b   1.000
_cell.length_c   1.000
_cell.angle_alpha   90.00
_cell.angle_beta   90.00
_cell.angle_gamma   90.00
#
_symmetry.space_group_name_H-M   'P 1'
#
loop_
_entity.id
_entity.type
_entity.pdbx_description
1 polymer ?
#
loop_
_entity_poly.entity_id
_entity_poly.type
_entity_poly.pdbx_seq_one_letter_code
_entity_poly.pdbx_strand_id
1 'polypeptide(L)'
;MSYDLYFYKKKSSNLSEKNLIDYLNETDFLTSEDNETQWNYFNEETGVYFSIDMNEPNTDSEDIEIWDSFNDYENLNIYFTINFIRPNFFGYEVFPILEKIINDLDIYLLNPQDEIDPDNPQKFEKGYLEKQWINHNEVLIIQNFREFNVEFFDKEKSDFVWKYSFVRNHLQENLEEDIFVPGYFLLKNKKDNQIYRVCVWPKHIPIILPPIDYVIIKKEYRKLFKKVEESGLVSIKQINEKFENYFEEFNFDNLKMRVIRQHNADKIGNEFNKIIIESQVKDFGESVSFDSFVNMKP
;
A
#
# COMPACT_ATOMS: atom_id res chain seq x y z
N MET A 1 -10.24 5.62 14.17
CA MET A 1 -10.52 7.00 13.75
C MET A 1 -10.46 6.99 12.24
N SER A 2 -11.49 7.52 11.60
CA SER A 2 -11.69 7.52 10.16
C SER A 2 -11.77 8.94 9.62
N TYR A 3 -11.55 9.05 8.32
CA TYR A 3 -11.81 10.21 7.52
C TYR A 3 -12.95 9.84 6.58
N ASP A 4 -14.10 10.49 6.79
CA ASP A 4 -15.38 10.09 6.23
C ASP A 4 -15.91 11.21 5.33
N LEU A 5 -16.26 10.86 4.09
CA LEU A 5 -16.72 11.81 3.08
C LEU A 5 -18.10 11.40 2.58
N TYR A 6 -19.07 12.29 2.67
CA TYR A 6 -20.46 12.01 2.36
C TYR A 6 -20.80 12.49 0.95
N PHE A 7 -21.46 11.64 0.17
CA PHE A 7 -21.67 11.88 -1.25
C PHE A 7 -23.01 12.58 -1.49
N TYR A 8 -22.96 13.62 -2.30
CA TYR A 8 -24.09 14.43 -2.70
C TYR A 8 -24.12 14.56 -4.22
N LYS A 9 -25.32 14.82 -4.75
CA LYS A 9 -25.49 15.33 -6.12
C LYS A 9 -26.27 16.63 -6.10
N LYS A 10 -26.18 17.41 -7.19
CA LYS A 10 -27.14 18.50 -7.39
C LYS A 10 -28.54 17.93 -7.61
N LYS A 11 -29.57 18.59 -7.07
CA LYS A 11 -30.98 18.23 -7.32
C LYS A 11 -31.38 18.30 -8.79
N SER A 12 -30.63 19.05 -9.59
CA SER A 12 -30.80 19.13 -11.06
C SER A 12 -30.08 18.02 -11.83
N SER A 13 -29.30 17.17 -11.15
CA SER A 13 -28.58 16.06 -11.78
C SER A 13 -29.53 14.91 -12.12
N ASN A 14 -29.25 14.24 -13.24
CA ASN A 14 -29.94 13.02 -13.66
C ASN A 14 -29.32 11.75 -13.06
N LEU A 15 -28.28 11.86 -12.22
CA LEU A 15 -27.68 10.72 -11.53
C LEU A 15 -28.74 10.04 -10.64
N SER A 16 -29.04 8.78 -10.95
CA SER A 16 -29.90 7.93 -10.12
C SER A 16 -29.06 7.05 -9.19
N GLU A 17 -29.65 6.62 -8.08
CA GLU A 17 -29.06 5.63 -7.17
C GLU A 17 -28.62 4.37 -7.91
N LYS A 18 -29.46 3.88 -8.84
CA LYS A 18 -29.11 2.75 -9.71
C LYS A 18 -27.84 3.01 -10.52
N ASN A 19 -27.69 4.18 -11.13
CA ASN A 19 -26.47 4.47 -11.91
C ASN A 19 -25.21 4.50 -11.05
N LEU A 20 -25.33 4.96 -9.81
CA LEU A 20 -24.24 4.98 -8.84
C LEU A 20 -23.86 3.56 -8.41
N ILE A 21 -24.84 2.73 -8.03
CA ILE A 21 -24.64 1.32 -7.67
C ILE A 21 -24.05 0.53 -8.84
N ASP A 22 -24.62 0.66 -10.04
CA ASP A 22 -24.13 0.00 -11.26
C ASP A 22 -22.66 0.36 -11.50
N TYR A 23 -22.29 1.65 -11.38
CA TYR A 23 -20.90 2.09 -11.54
C TYR A 23 -19.95 1.49 -10.49
N LEU A 24 -20.36 1.45 -9.23
CA LEU A 24 -19.54 0.89 -8.14
C LEU A 24 -19.41 -0.64 -8.23
N ASN A 25 -20.41 -1.33 -8.79
CA ASN A 25 -20.38 -2.77 -9.04
C ASN A 25 -19.56 -3.15 -10.29
N GLU A 26 -19.54 -2.29 -11.31
CA GLU A 26 -18.88 -2.58 -12.60
C GLU A 26 -17.39 -2.19 -12.62
N THR A 27 -16.91 -1.45 -11.63
CA THR A 27 -15.51 -1.00 -11.62
C THR A 27 -14.53 -2.10 -11.19
N ASP A 28 -13.43 -2.26 -11.93
CA ASP A 28 -12.45 -3.34 -11.72
C ASP A 28 -11.66 -3.24 -10.40
N PHE A 29 -11.73 -2.10 -9.70
CA PHE A 29 -10.96 -1.86 -8.48
C PHE A 29 -11.77 -2.01 -7.19
N LEU A 30 -13.10 -2.16 -7.24
CA LEU A 30 -13.92 -2.41 -6.05
C LEU A 30 -14.46 -3.83 -6.06
N THR A 31 -14.68 -4.38 -4.87
CA THR A 31 -15.43 -5.62 -4.65
C THR A 31 -16.67 -5.29 -3.84
N SER A 32 -17.85 -5.64 -4.36
CA SER A 32 -19.12 -5.50 -3.65
C SER A 32 -19.36 -6.66 -2.69
N GLU A 33 -19.99 -6.39 -1.54
CA GLU A 33 -20.56 -7.45 -0.70
C GLU A 33 -21.88 -8.00 -1.25
N ASP A 34 -22.33 -9.15 -0.74
CA ASP A 34 -23.54 -9.86 -1.21
C ASP A 34 -24.84 -9.02 -1.13
N ASN A 35 -24.86 -7.98 -0.29
CA ASN A 35 -26.01 -7.10 -0.10
C ASN A 35 -25.99 -5.84 -0.99
N GLU A 36 -24.92 -5.62 -1.78
CA GLU A 36 -24.72 -4.45 -2.64
C GLU A 36 -24.86 -3.10 -1.89
N THR A 37 -24.58 -3.07 -0.59
CA THR A 37 -24.57 -1.83 0.21
C THR A 37 -23.17 -1.42 0.66
N GLN A 38 -22.16 -2.23 0.35
CA GLN A 38 -20.77 -1.98 0.70
C GLN A 38 -19.85 -2.38 -0.45
N TRP A 39 -18.90 -1.49 -0.75
CA TRP A 39 -17.87 -1.67 -1.76
C TRP A 39 -16.51 -1.46 -1.15
N ASN A 40 -15.65 -2.47 -1.26
CA ASN A 40 -14.34 -2.46 -0.66
C ASN A 40 -13.26 -2.37 -1.73
N TYR A 41 -12.26 -1.52 -1.49
CA TYR A 41 -10.98 -1.58 -2.17
C TYR A 41 -9.99 -2.32 -1.26
N PHE A 42 -9.25 -3.28 -1.82
CA PHE A 42 -8.09 -3.84 -1.15
C PHE A 42 -7.02 -4.22 -2.18
N ASN A 43 -5.82 -3.67 -2.01
CA ASN A 43 -4.66 -4.06 -2.79
C ASN A 43 -3.76 -4.95 -1.94
N GLU A 44 -3.73 -6.25 -2.26
CA GLU A 44 -2.95 -7.24 -1.51
C GLU A 44 -1.43 -6.96 -1.55
N GLU A 45 -0.93 -6.34 -2.62
CA GLU A 45 0.50 -6.06 -2.80
C GLU A 45 0.95 -4.87 -1.95
N THR A 46 0.10 -3.86 -1.75
CA THR A 46 0.43 -2.65 -0.99
C THR A 46 -0.17 -2.64 0.42
N GLY A 47 -1.15 -3.50 0.69
CA GLY A 47 -1.93 -3.51 1.92
C GLY A 47 -2.90 -2.34 2.07
N VAL A 48 -3.08 -1.51 1.03
CA VAL A 48 -3.99 -0.36 1.07
C VAL A 48 -5.43 -0.80 0.91
N TYR A 49 -6.33 -0.19 1.69
CA TYR A 49 -7.77 -0.42 1.63
C TYR A 49 -8.57 0.82 2.00
N PHE A 50 -9.81 0.86 1.54
CA PHE A 50 -10.88 1.77 1.97
C PHE A 50 -12.24 1.12 1.68
N SER A 51 -13.31 1.67 2.25
CA SER A 51 -14.67 1.26 1.90
C SER A 51 -15.53 2.44 1.45
N ILE A 52 -16.54 2.12 0.65
CA ILE A 52 -17.67 2.96 0.34
C ILE A 52 -18.90 2.20 0.81
N ASP A 53 -19.75 2.87 1.57
CA ASP A 53 -20.88 2.25 2.25
C ASP A 53 -22.15 3.05 1.98
N MET A 54 -23.27 2.35 1.82
CA MET A 54 -24.60 2.93 1.67
C MET A 54 -25.36 2.82 3.00
N ASN A 55 -25.84 3.96 3.49
CA ASN A 55 -26.67 4.08 4.68
C ASN A 55 -28.15 4.03 4.34
N GLU A 56 -28.96 3.67 5.33
CA GLU A 56 -30.40 3.93 5.27
C GLU A 56 -30.64 5.45 5.29
N PRO A 57 -31.65 5.95 4.55
CA PRO A 57 -32.01 7.36 4.58
C PRO A 57 -32.32 7.85 6.00
N ASN A 58 -31.91 9.08 6.33
CA ASN A 58 -32.19 9.65 7.64
C ASN A 58 -33.71 9.81 7.85
N THR A 59 -34.19 9.35 9.01
CA THR A 59 -35.60 9.48 9.40
C THR A 59 -35.80 10.41 10.60
N ASP A 60 -34.74 10.73 11.34
CA ASP A 60 -34.79 11.65 12.48
C ASP A 60 -34.70 13.11 12.00
N SER A 61 -35.45 14.00 12.65
CA SER A 61 -35.47 15.43 12.28
C SER A 61 -34.12 16.13 12.47
N GLU A 62 -33.33 15.75 13.47
CA GLU A 62 -32.01 16.32 13.71
C GLU A 62 -31.03 15.90 12.61
N ASP A 63 -31.04 14.63 12.22
CA ASP A 63 -30.20 14.11 11.13
C ASP A 63 -30.59 14.72 9.78
N ILE A 64 -31.89 14.88 9.50
CA ILE A 64 -32.37 15.55 8.28
C ILE A 64 -31.90 17.01 8.24
N GLU A 65 -31.89 17.72 9.37
CA GLU A 65 -31.43 19.10 9.44
C GLU A 65 -29.93 19.22 9.13
N ILE A 66 -29.12 18.25 9.56
CA ILE A 66 -27.66 18.27 9.37
C ILE A 66 -27.28 17.77 7.97
N TRP A 67 -27.87 16.67 7.52
CA TRP A 67 -27.39 15.93 6.35
C TRP A 67 -28.23 16.15 5.09
N ASP A 68 -29.51 16.52 5.21
CA ASP A 68 -30.46 16.54 4.09
C ASP A 68 -31.08 17.92 3.82
N SER A 69 -30.72 18.95 4.59
CA SER A 69 -31.34 20.29 4.53
C SER A 69 -30.81 21.21 3.43
N PHE A 70 -29.88 20.74 2.59
CA PHE A 70 -29.25 21.54 1.56
C PHE A 70 -30.22 21.93 0.43
N ASN A 71 -30.24 23.21 0.07
CA ASN A 71 -31.16 23.72 -0.95
C ASN A 71 -30.91 23.11 -2.33
N ASP A 72 -29.64 23.09 -2.77
CA ASP A 72 -29.25 22.70 -4.14
C ASP A 72 -28.76 21.25 -4.26
N TYR A 73 -28.55 20.57 -3.13
CA TYR A 73 -27.94 19.25 -3.06
C TYR A 73 -28.88 18.21 -2.45
N GLU A 74 -28.74 16.98 -2.92
CA GLU A 74 -29.43 15.80 -2.44
C GLU A 74 -28.38 14.80 -1.94
N ASN A 75 -28.57 14.31 -0.71
CA ASN A 75 -27.74 13.28 -0.11
C ASN A 75 -27.95 11.96 -0.85
N LEU A 76 -26.86 11.31 -1.24
CA LEU A 76 -26.91 10.01 -1.91
C LEU A 76 -27.01 8.85 -0.92
N ASN A 77 -26.93 9.13 0.38
CA ASN A 77 -26.80 8.15 1.47
C ASN A 77 -25.63 7.20 1.25
N ILE A 78 -24.58 7.66 0.57
CA ILE A 78 -23.33 6.93 0.38
C ILE A 78 -22.22 7.74 1.02
N TYR A 79 -21.31 7.07 1.71
CA TYR A 79 -20.10 7.68 2.23
C TYR A 79 -18.88 6.83 1.92
N PHE A 80 -17.76 7.51 1.73
CA PHE A 80 -16.44 6.93 1.64
C PHE A 80 -15.78 7.01 3.01
N THR A 81 -15.02 5.98 3.38
CA THR A 81 -14.23 5.97 4.62
C THR A 81 -12.82 5.41 4.43
N ILE A 82 -11.85 6.08 5.04
CA ILE A 82 -10.47 5.63 5.13
C ILE A 82 -9.94 5.85 6.55
N ASN A 83 -9.20 4.87 7.07
CA ASN A 83 -8.65 4.95 8.43
C ASN A 83 -7.47 5.92 8.51
N PHE A 84 -7.41 6.69 9.60
CA PHE A 84 -6.17 7.33 10.04
C PHE A 84 -5.20 6.33 10.67
N ILE A 85 -4.03 6.83 11.08
CA ILE A 85 -2.95 6.05 11.68
C ILE A 85 -2.50 4.99 10.69
N ARG A 86 -2.23 5.45 9.47
CA ARG A 86 -1.70 4.64 8.37
C ARG A 86 -0.48 5.34 7.78
N PRO A 87 0.37 4.63 7.02
CA PRO A 87 1.42 5.28 6.24
C PRO A 87 0.83 6.25 5.23
N ASN A 88 1.54 7.35 4.91
CA ASN A 88 1.03 8.37 3.99
C ASN A 88 0.69 7.83 2.58
N PHE A 89 1.25 6.70 2.17
CA PHE A 89 0.93 6.10 0.88
C PHE A 89 -0.51 5.60 0.74
N PHE A 90 -1.24 5.42 1.85
CA PHE A 90 -2.69 5.24 1.79
C PHE A 90 -3.34 6.42 1.05
N GLY A 91 -2.89 7.65 1.32
CA GLY A 91 -3.35 8.82 0.59
C GLY A 91 -3.02 8.75 -0.91
N TYR A 92 -1.76 8.42 -1.25
CA TYR A 92 -1.29 8.39 -2.64
C TYR A 92 -2.05 7.40 -3.52
N GLU A 93 -2.53 6.30 -2.95
CA GLU A 93 -3.22 5.24 -3.69
C GLU A 93 -4.74 5.43 -3.69
N VAL A 94 -5.33 5.82 -2.56
CA VAL A 94 -6.79 5.89 -2.42
C VAL A 94 -7.40 7.11 -3.09
N PHE A 95 -6.83 8.30 -2.90
CA PHE A 95 -7.48 9.52 -3.39
C PHE A 95 -7.55 9.65 -4.91
N PRO A 96 -6.57 9.19 -5.70
CA PRO A 96 -6.74 9.13 -7.15
C PRO A 96 -7.92 8.26 -7.60
N ILE A 97 -8.23 7.19 -6.87
CA ILE A 97 -9.38 6.31 -7.13
C ILE A 97 -10.66 7.06 -6.78
N LEU A 98 -10.74 7.63 -5.58
CA LEU A 98 -11.90 8.40 -5.13
C LEU A 98 -12.20 9.59 -6.06
N GLU A 99 -11.18 10.35 -6.45
CA GLU A 99 -11.31 11.45 -7.40
C GLU A 99 -11.83 11.00 -8.76
N LYS A 100 -11.45 9.80 -9.22
CA LYS A 100 -12.01 9.24 -10.46
C LYS A 100 -13.51 8.97 -10.31
N ILE A 101 -13.93 8.33 -9.22
CA ILE A 101 -15.36 8.08 -8.93
C ILE A 101 -16.14 9.39 -8.91
N ILE A 102 -15.64 10.40 -8.19
CA ILE A 102 -16.29 11.71 -8.06
C ILE A 102 -16.45 12.41 -9.41
N ASN A 103 -15.40 12.38 -10.23
CA ASN A 103 -15.40 13.04 -11.53
C ASN A 103 -16.31 12.34 -12.53
N ASP A 104 -16.28 11.01 -12.58
CA ASP A 104 -17.06 10.22 -13.53
C ASP A 104 -18.57 10.32 -13.25
N LEU A 105 -18.96 10.51 -11.99
CA LEU A 105 -20.36 10.59 -11.54
C LEU A 105 -20.86 12.01 -11.23
N ASP A 106 -20.02 13.03 -11.39
CA ASP A 106 -20.32 14.43 -11.03
C ASP A 106 -20.78 14.60 -9.56
N ILE A 107 -20.14 13.86 -8.65
CA ILE A 107 -20.46 13.87 -7.21
C ILE A 107 -19.89 15.14 -6.55
N TYR A 108 -20.59 15.59 -5.51
CA TYR A 108 -20.18 16.64 -4.58
C TYR A 108 -19.96 15.96 -3.22
N LEU A 109 -19.04 16.49 -2.43
CA LEU A 109 -18.69 15.90 -1.14
C LEU A 109 -18.97 16.88 -0.02
N LEU A 110 -19.61 16.40 1.03
CA LEU A 110 -19.57 17.03 2.35
C LEU A 110 -18.43 16.37 3.14
N ASN A 111 -17.54 17.21 3.65
CA ASN A 111 -16.35 16.80 4.39
C ASN A 111 -16.37 17.51 5.76
N PRO A 112 -16.91 16.87 6.81
CA PRO A 112 -16.98 17.46 8.14
C PRO A 112 -15.61 17.80 8.75
N GLN A 113 -14.54 17.21 8.22
CA GLN A 113 -13.16 17.47 8.61
C GLN A 113 -12.54 18.66 7.85
N ASP A 114 -13.26 19.32 6.94
CA ASP A 114 -12.73 20.40 6.13
C ASP A 114 -12.42 21.68 6.95
N GLU A 115 -11.32 22.35 6.62
CA GLU A 115 -10.91 23.57 7.32
C GLU A 115 -11.51 24.85 6.72
N ILE A 116 -12.06 24.78 5.50
CA ILE A 116 -12.55 25.94 4.75
C ILE A 116 -14.07 26.02 4.81
N ASP A 117 -14.75 24.93 4.46
CA ASP A 117 -16.21 24.86 4.43
C ASP A 117 -16.70 23.44 4.78
N PRO A 118 -16.68 23.06 6.08
CA PRO A 118 -17.04 21.72 6.54
C PRO A 118 -18.54 21.43 6.48
N ASP A 119 -19.36 22.49 6.36
CA ASP A 119 -20.80 22.42 6.52
C ASP A 119 -21.55 22.39 5.18
N ASN A 120 -20.86 22.42 4.03
CA ASN A 120 -21.51 22.46 2.71
C ASN A 120 -20.93 21.42 1.72
N PRO A 121 -21.79 20.74 0.93
CA PRO A 121 -21.35 19.93 -0.18
C PRO A 121 -20.65 20.77 -1.26
N GLN A 122 -19.45 20.35 -1.64
CA GLN A 122 -18.61 21.06 -2.60
C GLN A 122 -17.81 20.12 -3.48
N LYS A 123 -17.18 20.69 -4.52
CA LYS A 123 -16.14 19.99 -5.29
C LYS A 123 -14.78 20.44 -4.81
N PHE A 124 -13.90 19.47 -4.62
CA PHE A 124 -12.53 19.71 -4.23
C PHE A 124 -11.61 19.73 -5.45
N GLU A 125 -10.58 20.57 -5.40
CA GLU A 125 -9.54 20.55 -6.42
C GLU A 125 -8.77 19.23 -6.40
N LYS A 126 -8.24 18.84 -7.56
CA LYS A 126 -7.41 17.63 -7.69
C LYS A 126 -6.24 17.65 -6.69
N GLY A 127 -6.10 16.57 -5.92
CA GLY A 127 -5.08 16.37 -4.90
C GLY A 127 -5.34 17.13 -3.60
N TYR A 128 -6.47 17.82 -3.43
CA TYR A 128 -6.80 18.50 -2.18
C TYR A 128 -7.07 17.50 -1.04
N LEU A 129 -7.97 16.54 -1.27
CA LEU A 129 -8.37 15.55 -0.25
C LEU A 129 -7.19 14.69 0.18
N GLU A 130 -6.33 14.29 -0.76
CA GLU A 130 -5.07 13.59 -0.46
C GLU A 130 -4.20 14.38 0.52
N LYS A 131 -3.91 15.65 0.21
CA LYS A 131 -3.06 16.50 1.05
C LYS A 131 -3.69 16.74 2.41
N GLN A 132 -5.00 16.95 2.46
CA GLN A 132 -5.71 17.17 3.71
C GLN A 132 -5.67 15.94 4.61
N TRP A 133 -6.02 14.77 4.07
CA TRP A 133 -5.96 13.51 4.82
C TRP A 133 -4.54 13.22 5.32
N ILE A 134 -3.51 13.39 4.47
CA ILE A 134 -2.11 13.23 4.89
C ILE A 134 -1.81 14.18 6.04
N ASN A 135 -2.08 15.48 5.91
CA ASN A 135 -1.79 16.45 6.96
C ASN A 135 -2.48 16.09 8.29
N HIS A 136 -3.77 15.75 8.26
CA HIS A 136 -4.51 15.34 9.45
C HIS A 136 -3.96 14.05 10.06
N ASN A 137 -3.64 13.06 9.22
CA ASN A 137 -3.03 11.80 9.63
C ASN A 137 -1.68 12.04 10.33
N GLU A 138 -0.80 12.84 9.72
CA GLU A 138 0.51 13.16 10.26
C GLU A 138 0.42 13.90 11.61
N VAL A 139 -0.45 14.92 11.70
CA VAL A 139 -0.70 15.67 12.94
C VAL A 139 -1.20 14.72 14.04
N LEU A 140 -2.17 13.88 13.73
CA LEU A 140 -2.75 12.92 14.68
C LEU A 140 -1.70 11.94 15.19
N ILE A 141 -0.87 11.39 14.30
CA ILE A 141 0.23 10.48 14.62
C ILE A 141 1.27 11.17 15.51
N ILE A 142 1.72 12.38 15.13
CA ILE A 142 2.75 13.12 15.88
C ILE A 142 2.26 13.44 17.30
N GLN A 143 1.03 13.91 17.44
CA GLN A 143 0.50 14.29 18.75
C GLN A 143 0.31 13.09 19.69
N ASN A 144 0.02 11.90 19.15
CA ASN A 144 -0.41 10.74 19.93
C ASN A 144 0.50 9.51 19.74
N PHE A 145 1.71 9.68 19.19
CA PHE A 145 2.60 8.58 18.77
C PHE A 145 2.81 7.54 19.88
N ARG A 146 3.04 8.00 21.11
CA ARG A 146 3.25 7.13 22.28
C ARG A 146 1.99 6.43 22.74
N GLU A 147 0.83 7.07 22.60
CA GLU A 147 -0.45 6.53 23.05
C GLU A 147 -0.97 5.46 22.09
N PHE A 148 -0.77 5.64 20.79
CA PHE A 148 -1.15 4.63 19.79
C PHE A 148 -0.26 3.39 19.80
N ASN A 149 0.95 3.48 20.38
CA ASN A 149 1.92 2.37 20.41
C ASN A 149 2.16 1.78 19.01
N VAL A 150 2.33 2.66 18.02
CA VAL A 150 2.53 2.30 16.62
C VAL A 150 4.00 2.08 16.29
N GLU A 151 4.24 1.24 15.29
CA GLU A 151 5.58 1.05 14.75
C GLU A 151 5.96 2.19 13.80
N PHE A 152 7.22 2.61 13.82
CA PHE A 152 7.74 3.61 12.90
C PHE A 152 8.55 2.95 11.79
N PHE A 153 8.24 3.31 10.54
CA PHE A 153 9.07 2.99 9.38
C PHE A 153 9.35 4.25 8.56
N ASP A 154 10.61 4.46 8.22
CA ASP A 154 11.06 5.66 7.52
C ASP A 154 10.25 5.96 6.25
N LYS A 155 9.93 7.23 6.02
CA LYS A 155 9.07 7.67 4.91
C LYS A 155 9.66 7.33 3.55
N GLU A 156 10.92 7.66 3.29
CA GLU A 156 11.54 7.39 1.99
C GLU A 156 11.58 5.88 1.71
N LYS A 157 11.87 5.07 2.74
CA LYS A 157 11.86 3.61 2.61
C LYS A 157 10.46 3.04 2.38
N SER A 158 9.47 3.48 3.15
CA SER A 158 8.08 3.01 3.04
C SER A 158 7.45 3.40 1.72
N ASP A 159 7.66 4.64 1.25
CA ASP A 159 7.17 5.11 -0.04
C ASP A 159 7.80 4.33 -1.21
N PHE A 160 9.10 4.01 -1.13
CA PHE A 160 9.73 3.14 -2.15
C PHE A 160 9.10 1.74 -2.15
N VAL A 161 8.94 1.14 -0.97
CA VAL A 161 8.34 -0.20 -0.82
C VAL A 161 6.93 -0.22 -1.39
N TRP A 162 6.11 0.79 -1.07
CA TRP A 162 4.77 0.95 -1.62
C TRP A 162 4.82 1.05 -3.14
N LYS A 163 5.58 2.00 -3.69
CA LYS A 163 5.62 2.24 -5.14
C LYS A 163 6.10 1.02 -5.91
N TYR A 164 7.13 0.33 -5.40
CA TYR A 164 7.60 -0.93 -5.97
C TYR A 164 6.52 -2.00 -5.94
N SER A 165 5.84 -2.18 -4.80
CA SER A 165 4.82 -3.23 -4.64
C SER A 165 3.61 -2.95 -5.55
N PHE A 166 3.21 -1.69 -5.67
CA PHE A 166 2.14 -1.25 -6.57
C PHE A 166 2.40 -1.61 -8.04
N VAL A 167 3.65 -1.46 -8.51
CA VAL A 167 4.01 -1.76 -9.91
C VAL A 167 4.62 -3.14 -10.13
N ARG A 168 4.76 -3.97 -9.08
CA ARG A 168 5.55 -5.21 -9.11
C ARG A 168 5.04 -6.22 -10.13
N ASN A 169 3.73 -6.45 -10.15
CA ASN A 169 3.11 -7.42 -11.06
C ASN A 169 3.23 -6.93 -12.51
N HIS A 170 2.97 -5.65 -12.75
CA HIS A 170 3.19 -5.03 -14.06
C HIS A 170 4.66 -5.15 -14.51
N LEU A 171 5.62 -4.93 -13.61
CA LEU A 171 7.04 -5.16 -13.88
C LEU A 171 7.29 -6.62 -14.28
N GLN A 172 6.84 -7.61 -13.50
CA GLN A 172 7.05 -9.03 -13.79
C GLN A 172 6.47 -9.47 -15.15
N GLU A 173 5.29 -8.97 -15.51
CA GLU A 173 4.59 -9.30 -16.77
C GLU A 173 5.23 -8.67 -18.01
N ASN A 174 5.97 -7.58 -17.84
CA ASN A 174 6.58 -6.83 -18.96
C ASN A 174 8.07 -7.12 -19.16
N LEU A 175 8.62 -8.15 -18.51
CA LEU A 175 9.99 -8.59 -18.73
C LEU A 175 10.08 -9.50 -19.96
N GLU A 176 11.05 -9.20 -20.83
CA GLU A 176 11.38 -10.06 -21.98
C GLU A 176 12.19 -11.29 -21.59
N GLU A 177 12.86 -11.23 -20.44
CA GLU A 177 13.69 -12.31 -19.89
C GLU A 177 12.99 -12.99 -18.71
N ASP A 178 13.28 -14.28 -18.50
CA ASP A 178 12.84 -15.02 -17.31
C ASP A 178 13.66 -14.58 -16.08
N ILE A 179 13.25 -13.43 -15.53
CA ILE A 179 13.87 -12.80 -14.36
C ILE A 179 12.82 -12.73 -13.25
N PHE A 180 13.23 -13.19 -12.06
CA PHE A 180 12.37 -13.19 -10.89
C PHE A 180 12.25 -11.77 -10.30
N VAL A 181 11.02 -11.32 -10.05
CA VAL A 181 10.70 -10.04 -9.41
C VAL A 181 10.16 -10.31 -8.00
N PRO A 182 11.00 -10.20 -6.95
CA PRO A 182 10.62 -10.58 -5.60
C PRO A 182 9.64 -9.59 -4.97
N GLY A 183 8.68 -10.07 -4.18
CA GLY A 183 7.89 -9.22 -3.28
C GLY A 183 8.70 -8.76 -2.07
N TYR A 184 8.27 -7.65 -1.45
CA TYR A 184 8.78 -7.23 -0.15
C TYR A 184 8.10 -7.98 0.99
N PHE A 185 8.87 -8.18 2.05
CA PHE A 185 8.42 -8.52 3.40
C PHE A 185 9.04 -7.49 4.35
N LEU A 186 8.30 -7.10 5.38
CA LEU A 186 8.82 -6.25 6.44
C LEU A 186 9.03 -7.07 7.70
N LEU A 187 10.22 -6.97 8.28
CA LEU A 187 10.54 -7.64 9.55
C LEU A 187 10.94 -6.60 10.60
N LYS A 188 10.28 -6.64 11.76
CA LYS A 188 10.73 -5.91 12.96
C LYS A 188 11.75 -6.75 13.70
N ASN A 189 12.97 -6.24 13.83
CA ASN A 189 14.04 -6.96 14.50
C ASN A 189 13.89 -6.93 16.04
N LYS A 190 14.09 -8.08 16.70
CA LYS A 190 13.89 -8.23 18.15
C LYS A 190 14.93 -7.51 19.02
N LYS A 191 16.07 -7.11 18.46
CA LYS A 191 17.19 -6.50 19.20
C LYS A 191 17.14 -4.98 19.20
N ASP A 192 16.84 -4.38 18.06
CA ASP A 192 16.84 -2.92 17.88
C ASP A 192 15.44 -2.33 17.64
N ASN A 193 14.41 -3.17 17.56
CA ASN A 193 13.02 -2.81 17.26
C ASN A 193 12.84 -2.01 15.95
N GLN A 194 13.78 -2.07 15.02
CA GLN A 194 13.67 -1.42 13.72
C GLN A 194 12.98 -2.33 12.69
N ILE A 195 12.27 -1.70 11.76
CA ILE A 195 11.68 -2.36 10.59
C ILE A 195 12.73 -2.44 9.47
N TYR A 196 12.89 -3.63 8.91
CA TYR A 196 13.81 -3.94 7.83
C TYR A 196 13.05 -4.45 6.60
N ARG A 197 13.51 -4.02 5.42
CA ARG A 197 13.02 -4.47 4.12
C ARG A 197 13.70 -5.78 3.75
N VAL A 198 12.89 -6.78 3.41
CA VAL A 198 13.35 -8.12 3.09
C VAL A 198 12.73 -8.60 1.80
N CYS A 199 13.46 -9.36 1.01
CA CYS A 199 12.90 -10.07 -0.14
C CYS A 199 13.44 -11.50 -0.19
N VAL A 200 12.90 -12.36 -1.06
CA VAL A 200 13.40 -13.72 -1.26
C VAL A 200 14.30 -13.77 -2.50
N TRP A 201 15.37 -14.56 -2.46
CA TRP A 201 16.15 -14.92 -3.63
C TRP A 201 16.37 -16.44 -3.70
N PRO A 202 15.56 -17.15 -4.52
CA PRO A 202 15.65 -18.60 -4.65
C PRO A 202 16.88 -19.01 -5.47
N LYS A 203 17.74 -19.89 -4.93
CA LYS A 203 18.72 -20.68 -5.70
C LYS A 203 19.46 -19.93 -6.83
N HIS A 204 20.01 -18.75 -6.55
CA HIS A 204 20.82 -17.96 -7.50
C HIS A 204 20.19 -17.70 -8.89
N ILE A 205 18.87 -17.77 -9.03
CA ILE A 205 18.19 -17.46 -10.30
C ILE A 205 18.35 -15.96 -10.66
N PRO A 206 18.14 -15.58 -11.93
CA PRO A 206 18.09 -14.17 -12.31
C PRO A 206 17.06 -13.42 -11.48
N ILE A 207 17.40 -12.23 -11.01
CA ILE A 207 16.58 -11.47 -10.08
C ILE A 207 16.70 -9.95 -10.32
N ILE A 208 15.57 -9.24 -10.27
CA ILE A 208 15.57 -7.80 -10.02
C ILE A 208 15.55 -7.60 -8.52
N LEU A 209 16.60 -7.00 -7.99
CA LEU A 209 16.77 -6.74 -6.57
C LEU A 209 16.46 -5.27 -6.27
N PRO A 210 15.31 -4.97 -5.62
CA PRO A 210 15.05 -3.62 -5.15
C PRO A 210 15.93 -3.31 -3.92
N PRO A 211 16.04 -2.06 -3.48
CA PRO A 211 16.72 -1.69 -2.24
C PRO A 211 16.16 -2.46 -1.03
N ILE A 212 16.98 -3.34 -0.46
CA ILE A 212 16.64 -4.19 0.67
C ILE A 212 17.72 -4.10 1.75
N ASP A 213 17.37 -4.48 2.96
CA ASP A 213 18.32 -4.57 4.08
C ASP A 213 18.80 -6.02 4.27
N TYR A 214 17.91 -6.99 4.03
CA TYR A 214 18.21 -8.42 4.04
C TYR A 214 17.56 -9.16 2.88
N VAL A 215 18.15 -10.28 2.49
CA VAL A 215 17.55 -11.25 1.56
C VAL A 215 17.39 -12.60 2.25
N ILE A 216 16.25 -13.24 2.05
CA ILE A 216 16.03 -14.63 2.41
C ILE A 216 16.53 -15.47 1.25
N ILE A 217 17.62 -16.18 1.46
CA ILE A 217 18.15 -17.10 0.45
C ILE A 217 17.75 -18.52 0.78
N LYS A 218 17.40 -19.29 -0.26
CA LYS A 218 17.27 -20.74 -0.19
C LYS A 218 18.41 -21.37 -0.96
N LYS A 219 19.24 -22.15 -0.28
CA LYS A 219 20.37 -22.89 -0.86
C LYS A 219 20.07 -24.37 -0.93
N GLU A 220 20.63 -24.98 -1.94
CA GLU A 220 20.60 -26.42 -2.12
C GLU A 220 22.01 -26.88 -2.50
N TYR A 221 22.62 -27.71 -1.66
CA TYR A 221 23.98 -28.23 -1.90
C TYR A 221 24.13 -29.66 -1.39
N ARG A 222 25.12 -30.40 -1.92
CA ARG A 222 25.43 -31.76 -1.48
C ARG A 222 26.53 -31.75 -0.43
N LYS A 223 26.29 -32.43 0.70
CA LYS A 223 27.29 -32.71 1.75
C LYS A 223 27.30 -34.21 2.02
N LEU A 224 28.39 -34.89 1.70
CA LEU A 224 28.63 -36.33 1.94
C LEU A 224 27.40 -37.22 1.65
N PHE A 225 27.13 -37.49 0.37
CA PHE A 225 25.99 -38.28 -0.14
C PHE A 225 24.58 -37.78 0.22
N LYS A 226 24.43 -36.71 1.02
CA LYS A 226 23.14 -36.12 1.39
C LYS A 226 22.93 -34.77 0.71
N LYS A 227 21.72 -34.53 0.23
CA LYS A 227 21.24 -33.21 -0.19
C LYS A 227 20.86 -32.40 1.05
N VAL A 228 21.40 -31.19 1.16
CA VAL A 228 21.12 -30.23 2.22
C VAL A 228 20.34 -29.07 1.61
N GLU A 229 19.19 -28.77 2.20
CA GLU A 229 18.44 -27.54 1.94
C GLU A 229 18.56 -26.64 3.17
N GLU A 230 18.96 -25.40 2.96
CA GLU A 230 19.12 -24.41 4.02
C GLU A 230 18.49 -23.09 3.59
N SER A 231 17.81 -22.42 4.50
CA SER A 231 17.20 -21.11 4.24
C SER A 231 17.40 -20.18 5.43
N GLY A 232 17.48 -18.88 5.16
CA GLY A 232 17.58 -17.87 6.21
C GLY A 232 18.00 -16.52 5.66
N LEU A 233 18.16 -15.58 6.58
CA LEU A 233 18.46 -14.18 6.30
C LEU A 233 19.95 -13.96 6.09
N VAL A 234 20.24 -13.11 5.13
CA VAL A 234 21.58 -12.62 4.80
C VAL A 234 21.50 -11.13 4.55
N SER A 235 22.40 -10.37 5.19
CA SER A 235 22.47 -8.92 5.01
C SER A 235 22.81 -8.54 3.57
N ILE A 236 22.25 -7.41 3.12
CA ILE A 236 22.62 -6.84 1.82
C ILE A 236 24.12 -6.51 1.73
N LYS A 237 24.76 -6.23 2.87
CA LYS A 237 26.22 -6.06 2.97
C LYS A 237 26.97 -7.30 2.46
N GLN A 238 26.62 -8.49 2.96
CA GLN A 238 27.27 -9.72 2.54
C GLN A 238 27.00 -10.05 1.05
N ILE A 239 25.79 -9.73 0.57
CA ILE A 239 25.45 -9.86 -0.85
C ILE A 239 26.33 -8.96 -1.71
N ASN A 240 26.47 -7.69 -1.35
CA ASN A 240 27.29 -6.73 -2.10
C ASN A 240 28.78 -7.15 -2.07
N GLU A 241 29.32 -7.53 -0.90
CA GLU A 241 30.71 -8.00 -0.78
C GLU A 241 31.04 -9.16 -1.73
N LYS A 242 30.07 -10.02 -2.04
CA LYS A 242 30.27 -11.19 -2.91
C LYS A 242 29.86 -10.97 -4.36
N PHE A 243 28.80 -10.20 -4.61
CA PHE A 243 28.12 -10.19 -5.89
C PHE A 243 27.96 -8.81 -6.53
N GLU A 244 28.48 -7.72 -5.94
CA GLU A 244 28.31 -6.36 -6.50
C GLU A 244 28.66 -6.29 -7.99
N ASN A 245 29.77 -6.90 -8.39
CA ASN A 245 30.26 -6.89 -9.78
C ASN A 245 29.39 -7.66 -10.78
N TYR A 246 28.38 -8.40 -10.30
CA TYR A 246 27.44 -9.14 -11.15
C TYR A 246 26.09 -8.44 -11.29
N PHE A 247 25.85 -7.40 -10.49
CA PHE A 247 24.65 -6.57 -10.61
C PHE A 247 24.83 -5.52 -11.69
N GLU A 248 23.78 -5.33 -12.49
CA GLU A 248 23.61 -4.22 -13.41
C GLU A 248 22.59 -3.24 -12.84
N GLU A 249 22.68 -1.96 -13.20
CA GLU A 249 21.62 -1.00 -12.88
C GLU A 249 20.33 -1.35 -13.64
N PHE A 250 19.19 -1.23 -12.97
CA PHE A 250 17.89 -1.48 -13.56
C PHE A 250 16.91 -0.37 -13.15
N ASN A 251 16.24 0.24 -14.12
CA ASN A 251 15.28 1.31 -13.88
C ASN A 251 13.93 0.95 -14.48
N PHE A 252 12.86 1.12 -13.69
CA PHE A 252 11.49 0.90 -14.14
C PHE A 252 10.54 1.86 -13.41
N ASP A 253 9.71 2.59 -14.14
CA ASP A 253 8.78 3.60 -13.57
C ASP A 253 9.43 4.53 -12.52
N ASN A 254 10.61 5.07 -12.83
CA ASN A 254 11.42 5.91 -11.92
C ASN A 254 11.91 5.22 -10.63
N LEU A 255 11.77 3.90 -10.50
CA LEU A 255 12.37 3.10 -9.45
C LEU A 255 13.77 2.66 -9.87
N LYS A 256 14.75 2.96 -9.03
CA LYS A 256 16.15 2.53 -9.20
C LYS A 256 16.37 1.22 -8.45
N MET A 257 16.77 0.18 -9.18
CA MET A 257 16.98 -1.17 -8.68
C MET A 257 18.26 -1.74 -9.30
N ARG A 258 18.57 -2.99 -8.97
CA ARG A 258 19.69 -3.73 -9.58
C ARG A 258 19.18 -5.04 -10.16
N VAL A 259 19.85 -5.58 -11.16
CA VAL A 259 19.47 -6.85 -11.78
C VAL A 259 20.67 -7.77 -11.91
N ILE A 260 20.47 -9.06 -11.63
CA ILE A 260 21.34 -10.13 -12.10
C ILE A 260 20.60 -10.85 -13.20
N ARG A 261 21.13 -10.80 -14.42
CA ARG A 261 20.60 -11.53 -15.59
C ARG A 261 21.14 -12.95 -15.65
N GLN A 262 20.58 -13.77 -16.55
CA GLN A 262 20.93 -15.19 -16.71
C GLN A 262 22.44 -15.45 -16.80
N HIS A 263 23.13 -14.70 -17.65
CA HIS A 263 24.56 -14.90 -17.88
C HIS A 263 25.43 -14.66 -16.63
N ASN A 264 24.95 -13.88 -15.65
CA ASN A 264 25.62 -13.67 -14.37
C ASN A 264 25.11 -14.64 -13.30
N ALA A 265 23.81 -14.97 -13.29
CA ALA A 265 23.22 -16.00 -12.44
C ALA A 265 23.98 -17.34 -12.58
N ASP A 266 24.30 -17.74 -13.82
CA ASP A 266 25.04 -18.97 -14.11
C ASP A 266 26.46 -19.00 -13.50
N LYS A 267 27.08 -17.83 -13.32
CA LYS A 267 28.46 -17.71 -12.80
C LYS A 267 28.52 -17.77 -11.27
N ILE A 268 27.47 -17.31 -10.59
CA ILE A 268 27.51 -17.10 -9.15
C ILE A 268 27.07 -18.32 -8.33
N GLY A 269 26.46 -19.34 -8.93
CA GLY A 269 25.82 -20.43 -8.18
C GLY A 269 26.69 -21.14 -7.13
N ASN A 270 27.98 -21.37 -7.45
CA ASN A 270 28.93 -21.96 -6.49
C ASN A 270 29.22 -21.03 -5.30
N GLU A 271 29.41 -19.73 -5.54
CA GLU A 271 29.65 -18.75 -4.49
C GLU A 271 28.39 -18.42 -3.69
N PHE A 272 27.22 -18.46 -4.35
CA PHE A 272 25.91 -18.30 -3.71
C PHE A 272 25.68 -19.36 -2.64
N ASN A 273 26.01 -20.63 -2.95
CA ASN A 273 25.89 -21.72 -1.99
C ASN A 273 26.89 -21.63 -0.82
N LYS A 274 27.92 -20.77 -0.89
CA LYS A 274 28.89 -20.53 0.19
C LYS A 274 28.56 -19.31 1.06
N ILE A 275 27.52 -18.55 0.74
CA ILE A 275 27.06 -17.45 1.59
C ILE A 275 26.82 -18.00 3.02
N ILE A 276 27.08 -17.21 4.05
CA ILE A 276 26.80 -17.60 5.43
C ILE A 276 25.41 -17.09 5.79
N ILE A 277 24.53 -17.97 6.25
CA ILE A 277 23.23 -17.57 6.80
C ILE A 277 23.47 -16.92 8.16
N GLU A 278 23.07 -15.67 8.31
CA GLU A 278 23.34 -14.86 9.50
C GLU A 278 22.32 -15.11 10.61
N SER A 279 21.07 -15.39 10.22
CA SER A 279 19.98 -15.71 11.15
C SER A 279 18.86 -16.47 10.47
N GLN A 280 18.04 -17.18 11.24
CA GLN A 280 16.72 -17.64 10.78
C GLN A 280 15.70 -16.50 10.93
N VAL A 281 14.67 -16.47 10.08
CA VAL A 281 13.63 -15.43 10.12
C VAL A 281 12.97 -15.33 11.50
N LYS A 282 12.59 -16.49 12.07
CA LYS A 282 11.98 -16.59 13.42
C LYS A 282 12.87 -16.06 14.56
N ASP A 283 14.19 -16.15 14.38
CA ASP A 283 15.17 -15.73 15.38
C ASP A 283 15.54 -14.25 15.21
N PHE A 284 15.33 -13.69 14.02
CA PHE A 284 15.59 -12.29 13.70
C PHE A 284 14.49 -11.37 14.22
N GLY A 285 13.23 -11.69 13.93
CA GLY A 285 12.16 -10.71 14.02
C GLY A 285 10.76 -11.28 13.87
N GLU A 286 9.80 -10.35 13.81
CA GLU A 286 8.38 -10.61 13.55
C GLU A 286 7.97 -9.90 12.26
N SER A 287 7.00 -10.48 11.55
CA SER A 287 6.46 -9.85 10.33
C SER A 287 5.66 -8.62 10.68
N VAL A 288 5.81 -7.56 9.90
CA VAL A 288 5.01 -6.34 9.99
C VAL A 288 4.17 -6.24 8.71
N SER A 289 2.86 -6.03 8.85
CA SER A 289 1.98 -5.81 7.69
C SER A 289 2.17 -4.40 7.14
N PHE A 290 1.88 -4.19 5.85
CA PHE A 290 2.08 -2.88 5.23
C PHE A 290 1.17 -1.78 5.79
N ASP A 291 0.08 -2.14 6.47
CA ASP A 291 -0.90 -1.23 7.06
C ASP A 291 -0.72 -0.97 8.57
N SER A 292 0.26 -1.62 9.22
CA SER A 292 0.42 -1.61 10.69
C SER A 292 1.53 -0.69 11.24
N PHE A 293 2.12 0.14 10.39
CA PHE A 293 3.12 1.13 10.81
C PHE A 293 2.72 2.55 10.39
N VAL A 294 3.48 3.52 10.88
CA VAL A 294 3.39 4.92 10.48
C VAL A 294 4.76 5.42 9.99
N ASN A 295 4.76 6.44 9.15
CA ASN A 295 5.99 7.03 8.60
C ASN A 295 6.27 8.46 9.08
N MET A 296 5.58 8.88 10.14
CA MET A 296 5.83 10.11 10.89
C MET A 296 6.03 9.80 12.37
N LYS A 297 6.78 10.65 13.05
CA LYS A 297 7.00 10.61 14.49
C LYS A 297 7.34 12.02 15.02
N PRO A 298 7.22 12.26 16.34
CA PRO A 298 7.50 13.56 16.96
C PRO A 298 8.94 14.07 16.80
#